data_AF-A0A7Y6YK04-F1
#
_entry.id   AF-A0A7Y6YK04-F1
#
_cell.length_a   1.000
_cell.length_b   1.000
_cell.length_c   1.000
_cell.angle_alpha   90.00
_cell.angle_beta   90.00
_cell.angle_gamma   90.00
#
_symmetry.space_group_name_H-M   'P 1'
#
loop_
_entity.id
_entity.type
_entity.pdbx_description
1 polymer ?
#
loop_
_entity_poly.entity_id
_entity_poly.type
_entity_poly.pdbx_seq_one_letter_code
_entity_poly.pdbx_strand_id
1 'polypeptide(L)'
;MTREFETASLDWLEAELQDTLDEDIEIEFSEPMLSMEIRKVYREQHPEMLDRQVYFRNLLRLQAELIKVQDWVQHTGAKVCILMEGRDSAGKGGVIKRITQRLDPRVARVVALPAPNRREQSQWYFQRYVPHLP
;
A
#
# COMPACT_ATOMS: atom_id res chain seq x y z
N MET A 1 -28.56 14.47 -9.83
CA MET A 1 -27.82 14.33 -8.56
C MET A 1 -26.69 13.31 -8.65
N THR A 2 -26.77 12.18 -9.36
CA THR A 2 -25.65 11.22 -9.48
C THR A 2 -24.49 11.68 -10.39
N ARG A 3 -24.77 12.34 -11.53
CA ARG A 3 -23.73 12.78 -12.49
C ARG A 3 -22.78 13.87 -11.96
N GLU A 4 -23.28 14.82 -11.20
CA GLU A 4 -22.45 15.90 -10.62
C GLU A 4 -21.50 15.37 -9.54
N PHE A 5 -21.94 14.39 -8.74
CA PHE A 5 -21.10 13.72 -7.75
C PHE A 5 -20.02 12.84 -8.40
N GLU A 6 -20.35 12.12 -9.48
CA GLU A 6 -19.36 11.37 -10.26
C GLU A 6 -18.28 12.30 -10.82
N THR A 7 -18.69 13.46 -11.35
CA THR A 7 -17.78 14.44 -11.95
C THR A 7 -16.85 15.05 -10.89
N ALA A 8 -17.38 15.43 -9.73
CA ALA A 8 -16.57 15.93 -8.61
C ALA A 8 -15.60 14.88 -8.06
N SER A 9 -16.00 13.60 -8.02
CA SER A 9 -15.12 12.51 -7.58
C SER A 9 -13.98 12.23 -8.56
N LEU A 10 -14.24 12.39 -9.86
CA LEU A 10 -13.23 12.24 -10.91
C LEU A 10 -12.23 13.41 -10.89
N ASP A 11 -12.72 14.62 -10.64
CA ASP A 11 -11.90 15.83 -10.56
C ASP A 11 -10.93 15.78 -9.36
N TRP A 12 -11.43 15.34 -8.19
CA TRP A 12 -10.56 15.09 -7.03
C TRP A 12 -9.54 13.98 -7.28
N LEU A 13 -9.95 12.87 -7.88
CA LEU A 13 -9.05 11.76 -8.18
C LEU A 13 -7.93 12.17 -9.14
N GLU A 14 -8.25 13.00 -10.12
CA GLU A 14 -7.27 13.52 -11.08
C GLU A 14 -6.29 14.50 -10.41
N ALA A 15 -6.78 15.39 -9.55
CA ALA A 15 -5.93 16.27 -8.76
C ALA A 15 -4.98 15.47 -7.85
N GLU A 16 -5.50 14.48 -7.12
CA GLU A 16 -4.71 13.61 -6.25
C GLU A 16 -3.71 12.76 -7.05
N LEU A 17 -4.09 12.32 -8.27
CA LEU A 17 -3.20 11.61 -9.18
C LEU A 17 -2.05 12.52 -9.62
N GLN A 18 -2.35 13.76 -9.96
CA GLN A 18 -1.36 14.73 -10.37
C GLN A 18 -0.40 15.05 -9.22
N ASP A 19 -0.91 15.31 -8.01
CA ASP A 19 -0.09 15.53 -6.81
C ASP A 19 0.79 14.31 -6.50
N THR A 20 0.21 13.10 -6.56
CA THR A 20 0.96 11.87 -6.30
C THR A 20 2.07 11.68 -7.34
N LEU A 21 1.81 11.98 -8.62
CA LEU A 21 2.82 11.90 -9.67
C LEU A 21 3.92 12.95 -9.50
N ASP A 22 3.56 14.18 -9.11
CA ASP A 22 4.50 15.27 -8.89
C ASP A 22 5.42 14.98 -7.70
N GLU A 23 4.90 14.50 -6.56
CA GLU A 23 5.71 14.06 -5.41
C GLU A 23 6.69 12.93 -5.80
N ASP A 24 6.20 11.94 -6.54
CA ASP A 24 7.00 10.81 -7.01
C ASP A 24 8.11 11.27 -7.98
N ILE A 25 7.82 12.26 -8.81
CA ILE A 25 8.78 12.90 -9.71
C ILE A 25 9.83 13.68 -8.91
N GLU A 26 9.43 14.45 -7.90
CA GLU A 26 10.34 15.21 -7.03
C GLU A 26 11.28 14.28 -6.25
N ILE A 27 10.75 13.18 -5.69
CA ILE A 27 11.56 12.15 -5.01
C ILE A 27 12.59 11.58 -6.00
N GLU A 28 12.18 11.27 -7.23
CA GLU A 28 13.09 10.78 -8.27
C GLU A 28 14.18 11.78 -8.68
N PHE A 29 13.87 13.07 -8.70
CA PHE A 29 14.85 14.13 -8.99
C PHE A 29 15.82 14.36 -7.82
N SER A 30 15.41 14.04 -6.60
CA SER A 30 16.21 14.20 -5.38
C SER A 30 17.21 13.06 -5.15
N GLU A 31 16.97 11.88 -5.71
CA GLU A 31 17.97 10.80 -5.75
C GLU A 31 19.02 11.12 -6.85
N PRO A 32 20.34 10.98 -6.58
CA PRO A 32 21.36 11.22 -7.60
C PRO A 32 21.07 10.32 -8.80
N MET A 33 20.65 10.94 -9.90
CA MET A 33 20.04 10.29 -11.06
C MET A 33 20.64 8.92 -11.35
N LEU A 34 19.85 7.86 -11.19
CA LEU A 34 20.00 6.68 -12.03
C LEU A 34 20.04 7.21 -13.47
N SER A 35 21.20 7.15 -14.12
CA SER A 35 21.40 7.80 -15.42
C SER A 35 20.26 7.41 -16.38
N MET A 36 19.87 8.30 -17.31
CA MET A 36 18.81 7.98 -18.28
C MET A 36 19.08 6.65 -18.99
N GLU A 37 20.36 6.29 -19.16
CA GLU A 37 20.82 5.00 -19.66
C GLU A 37 20.47 3.84 -18.71
N ILE A 38 20.67 3.96 -17.39
CA ILE A 38 20.28 2.91 -16.43
C ILE A 38 18.76 2.69 -16.45
N ARG A 39 17.97 3.77 -16.54
CA ARG A 39 16.50 3.65 -16.67
C ARG A 39 16.09 2.99 -17.97
N LYS A 40 16.74 3.35 -19.08
CA LYS A 40 16.48 2.74 -20.40
C LYS A 40 16.81 1.26 -20.37
N VAL A 41 17.98 0.89 -19.85
CA VAL A 41 18.41 -0.51 -19.69
C VAL A 41 17.44 -1.29 -18.79
N TYR A 42 17.02 -0.71 -17.67
CA TYR A 42 16.05 -1.35 -16.77
C TYR A 42 14.70 -1.60 -17.46
N ARG A 43 14.19 -0.61 -18.20
CA ARG A 43 12.91 -0.71 -18.93
C ARG A 43 13.00 -1.69 -20.12
N GLU A 44 14.14 -1.73 -20.80
CA GLU A 44 14.42 -2.73 -21.85
C GLU A 44 14.48 -4.15 -21.28
N GLN A 45 15.00 -4.33 -20.06
CA GLN A 45 15.04 -5.62 -19.36
C GLN A 45 13.69 -6.02 -18.74
N HIS A 46 12.75 -5.08 -18.55
CA HIS A 46 11.44 -5.31 -17.95
C HIS A 46 10.31 -4.70 -18.82
N PRO A 47 10.09 -5.21 -20.04
CA PRO A 47 9.17 -4.60 -21.00
C PRO A 47 7.69 -4.73 -20.61
N GLU A 48 7.35 -5.65 -19.70
CA GLU A 48 5.97 -5.91 -19.28
C GLU A 48 5.51 -5.09 -18.05
N MET A 49 6.27 -4.05 -17.67
CA MET A 49 5.85 -3.18 -16.57
C MET A 49 4.59 -2.38 -16.93
N LEU A 50 3.67 -2.28 -15.97
CA LEU A 50 2.52 -1.38 -16.10
C LEU A 50 2.99 0.06 -16.29
N ASP A 51 2.29 0.79 -17.16
CA ASP A 51 2.47 2.22 -17.27
C ASP A 51 2.23 2.89 -15.90
N ARG A 52 3.05 3.88 -15.59
CA ARG A 52 3.06 4.52 -14.26
C ARG A 52 1.74 5.24 -13.98
N GLN A 53 1.20 5.97 -14.94
CA GLN A 53 -0.06 6.69 -14.77
C GLN A 53 -1.21 5.69 -14.58
N VAL A 54 -1.21 4.61 -15.37
CA VAL A 54 -2.18 3.50 -15.21
C VAL A 54 -2.07 2.87 -13.83
N TYR A 55 -0.86 2.62 -13.33
CA TYR A 55 -0.64 2.09 -11.99
C TYR A 55 -1.21 3.01 -10.90
N PHE A 56 -0.82 4.30 -10.88
CA PHE A 56 -1.26 5.22 -9.82
C PHE A 56 -2.75 5.49 -9.85
N ARG A 57 -3.34 5.63 -11.02
CA ARG A 57 -4.79 5.80 -11.15
C ARG A 57 -5.56 4.62 -10.56
N ASN A 58 -5.12 3.39 -10.86
CA ASN A 58 -5.73 2.19 -10.29
C ASN A 58 -5.47 2.09 -8.78
N LEU A 59 -4.26 2.42 -8.33
CA LEU A 59 -3.90 2.42 -6.91
C LEU A 59 -4.80 3.36 -6.09
N LEU A 60 -4.96 4.62 -6.52
CA LEU A 60 -5.79 5.61 -5.83
C LEU A 60 -7.25 5.16 -5.79
N ARG A 61 -7.78 4.65 -6.91
CA ARG A 61 -9.12 4.09 -6.96
C ARG A 61 -9.30 2.93 -5.98
N LEU A 62 -8.37 1.99 -5.92
CA LEU A 62 -8.44 0.85 -5.00
C LEU A 62 -8.30 1.28 -3.54
N GLN A 63 -7.48 2.29 -3.25
CA GLN A 63 -7.36 2.85 -1.91
C GLN A 63 -8.65 3.54 -1.46
N ALA A 64 -9.36 4.23 -2.36
CA ALA A 64 -10.68 4.77 -2.06
C ALA A 64 -11.70 3.67 -1.71
N GLU A 65 -11.66 2.52 -2.40
CA GLU A 65 -12.49 1.36 -2.03
C GLU A 65 -12.06 0.74 -0.68
N LEU A 66 -10.77 0.72 -0.35
CA LEU A 66 -10.29 0.24 0.95
C LEU A 66 -10.82 1.10 2.12
N ILE A 67 -10.99 2.41 1.92
CA ILE A 67 -11.62 3.28 2.93
C ILE A 67 -13.06 2.85 3.19
N LYS A 68 -13.83 2.53 2.14
CA LYS A 68 -15.20 2.01 2.30
C LYS A 68 -15.24 0.69 3.05
N VAL A 69 -14.27 -0.19 2.79
CA VAL A 69 -14.12 -1.45 3.54
C VAL A 69 -13.82 -1.17 5.01
N GLN A 70 -12.94 -0.22 5.31
CA GLN A 70 -12.64 0.19 6.68
C GLN A 70 -13.89 0.70 7.40
N ASP A 71 -14.65 1.59 6.77
CA ASP A 71 -15.89 2.14 7.35
C ASP A 71 -16.90 1.04 7.64
N TRP A 72 -17.04 0.07 6.72
CA TRP A 72 -17.87 -1.11 6.92
C TRP A 72 -17.39 -1.97 8.10
N VAL A 73 -16.08 -2.20 8.23
CA VAL A 73 -15.49 -2.96 9.35
C VAL A 73 -15.83 -2.28 10.68
N GLN A 74 -15.68 -0.95 10.76
CA GLN A 74 -16.01 -0.20 11.97
C GLN A 74 -17.50 -0.25 12.31
N HIS A 75 -18.37 -0.08 11.31
CA HIS A 75 -19.81 -0.08 11.52
C HIS A 75 -20.34 -1.46 11.94
N THR A 76 -19.78 -2.54 11.38
CA THR A 76 -20.24 -3.91 11.66
C THR A 76 -19.54 -4.56 12.85
N GLY A 77 -18.38 -4.05 13.26
CA GLY A 77 -17.50 -4.72 14.24
C GLY A 77 -16.84 -5.97 13.68
N ALA A 78 -16.73 -6.10 12.34
CA ALA A 78 -16.03 -7.22 11.71
C ALA A 78 -14.55 -7.26 12.12
N LYS A 79 -13.95 -8.45 12.10
CA LYS A 79 -12.54 -8.67 12.45
C LYS A 79 -11.79 -9.17 11.21
N VAL A 80 -10.86 -8.36 10.71
CA VAL A 80 -10.11 -8.66 9.47
C VAL A 80 -8.62 -8.81 9.78
N CYS A 81 -8.06 -9.96 9.43
CA CYS A 81 -6.63 -10.25 9.55
C CYS A 81 -6.06 -10.52 8.15
N ILE A 82 -4.99 -9.82 7.77
CA ILE A 82 -4.30 -9.98 6.50
C ILE A 82 -2.89 -10.48 6.78
N LEU A 83 -2.57 -11.70 6.32
CA LEU A 83 -1.24 -12.29 6.45
C LEU A 83 -0.46 -12.13 5.14
N MET A 84 0.75 -11.56 5.23
CA MET A 84 1.60 -11.28 4.08
C MET A 84 2.87 -12.13 4.14
N GLU A 85 2.93 -13.17 3.32
CA GLU A 85 4.06 -14.11 3.22
C GLU A 85 4.78 -14.03 1.88
N GLY A 86 6.02 -14.49 1.81
CA GLY A 86 6.82 -14.52 0.58
C GLY A 86 8.32 -14.46 0.82
N ARG A 87 9.12 -14.61 -0.24
CA ARG A 87 10.59 -14.55 -0.15
C ARG A 87 11.10 -13.16 0.21
N ASP A 88 12.37 -13.10 0.63
CA ASP A 88 13.07 -11.84 0.79
C ASP A 88 13.09 -11.07 -0.53
N SER A 89 12.96 -9.74 -0.43
CA SER A 89 12.86 -8.83 -1.58
C SER A 89 11.68 -9.06 -2.55
N ALA A 90 10.67 -9.86 -2.18
CA ALA A 90 9.46 -10.06 -2.99
C ALA A 90 8.50 -8.84 -3.03
N GLY A 91 8.83 -7.73 -2.35
CA GLY A 91 8.00 -6.51 -2.36
C GLY A 91 6.90 -6.43 -1.30
N LYS A 92 6.87 -7.36 -0.32
CA LYS A 92 5.85 -7.40 0.75
C LYS A 92 5.66 -6.06 1.46
N GLY A 93 6.75 -5.40 1.84
CA GLY A 93 6.72 -4.11 2.54
C GLY A 93 6.11 -2.99 1.69
N GLY A 94 6.37 -3.00 0.38
CA GLY A 94 5.77 -2.04 -0.55
C GLY A 94 4.25 -2.23 -0.66
N VAL A 95 3.78 -3.48 -0.77
CA VAL A 95 2.35 -3.79 -0.80
C VAL A 95 1.66 -3.36 0.50
N ILE A 96 2.25 -3.70 1.66
CA ILE A 96 1.72 -3.27 2.97
C ILE A 96 1.63 -1.75 3.02
N LYS A 97 2.70 -1.04 2.65
CA LYS A 97 2.72 0.44 2.62
C LYS A 97 1.58 0.98 1.75
N ARG A 98 1.40 0.46 0.54
CA ARG A 98 0.34 0.91 -0.38
C ARG A 98 -1.07 0.63 0.16
N ILE A 99 -1.29 -0.50 0.84
CA ILE A 99 -2.59 -0.79 1.46
C ILE A 99 -2.87 0.18 2.62
N THR A 100 -1.89 0.43 3.49
CA THR A 100 -2.12 1.19 4.73
C THR A 100 -1.97 2.70 4.59
N GLN A 101 -1.40 3.20 3.49
CA GLN A 101 -1.09 4.63 3.29
C GLN A 101 -2.29 5.58 3.47
N ARG A 102 -3.51 5.14 3.13
CA ARG A 102 -4.73 5.97 3.18
C ARG A 102 -5.77 5.46 4.20
N LEU A 103 -5.40 4.52 5.06
CA LEU A 103 -6.26 3.98 6.11
C LEU A 103 -6.00 4.66 7.46
N ASP A 104 -7.01 4.73 8.32
CA ASP A 104 -6.85 5.23 9.69
C ASP A 104 -5.97 4.23 10.49
N PRO A 105 -4.80 4.67 11.01
CA PRO A 105 -3.90 3.80 11.76
C PRO A 105 -4.49 3.25 13.07
N ARG A 106 -5.60 3.83 13.55
CA ARG A 106 -6.34 3.33 14.73
C ARG A 106 -7.18 2.10 14.39
N VAL A 107 -7.52 1.91 13.12
CA VAL A 107 -8.33 0.79 12.63
C VAL A 107 -7.45 -0.26 11.97
N ALA A 108 -6.58 0.17 11.05
CA ALA A 108 -5.67 -0.70 10.32
C ALA A 108 -4.27 -0.64 10.92
N ARG A 109 -3.88 -1.68 11.65
CA ARG A 109 -2.56 -1.81 12.29
C ARG A 109 -1.66 -2.78 11.53
N VAL A 110 -0.40 -2.38 11.35
CA VAL A 110 0.65 -3.25 10.82
C VAL A 110 1.43 -3.86 11.97
N VAL A 111 1.61 -5.18 11.94
CA VAL A 111 2.39 -5.91 12.94
C VAL A 111 3.54 -6.61 12.24
N ALA A 112 4.76 -6.21 12.58
CA ALA A 112 6.00 -6.83 12.14
C ALA A 112 6.80 -7.25 13.38
N LEU A 113 6.70 -8.52 13.75
CA LEU A 113 7.41 -9.04 14.93
C LEU A 113 8.86 -9.38 14.59
N PRO A 114 9.82 -9.02 15.45
CA PRO A 114 11.20 -9.49 15.30
C PRO A 114 11.31 -10.99 15.60
N ALA A 115 12.51 -11.52 15.41
CA ALA A 115 12.85 -12.87 15.83
C ALA A 115 12.45 -13.13 17.31
N PRO A 116 11.90 -14.31 17.64
CA PRO A 116 11.41 -14.59 18.99
C PRO A 116 12.56 -14.60 20.00
N ASN A 117 12.33 -14.00 21.17
CA ASN A 117 13.26 -14.05 22.29
C ASN A 117 13.25 -15.43 22.98
N ARG A 118 14.20 -15.69 23.90
CA ARG A 118 14.33 -17.00 24.58
C ARG A 118 13.05 -17.47 25.27
N ARG A 119 12.27 -16.55 25.85
CA ARG A 119 11.02 -16.87 26.54
C ARG A 119 9.90 -17.20 25.55
N GLU A 120 9.80 -16.45 24.45
CA GLU A 120 8.84 -16.74 23.38
C GLU A 120 9.13 -18.08 22.68
N GLN A 121 10.40 -18.47 22.56
CA GLN A 121 10.79 -19.76 22.00
C GLN A 121 10.37 -20.95 22.87
N SER A 122 10.28 -20.78 24.19
CA SER A 122 9.79 -21.83 25.10
C SER A 122 8.28 -21.82 25.31
N GLN A 123 7.58 -20.83 24.76
CA GLN A 123 6.12 -20.71 24.80
C GLN A 123 5.49 -21.45 23.63
N TRP A 124 4.17 -21.58 23.67
CA TRP A 124 3.43 -22.06 22.52
C TRP A 124 3.62 -21.10 21.34
N TYR A 125 3.97 -21.62 20.15
CA TYR A 125 4.34 -20.82 18.97
C TYR A 125 3.34 -19.69 18.65
N PHE A 126 2.03 -19.98 18.73
CA PHE A 126 0.98 -19.01 18.42
C PHE A 126 0.76 -17.95 19.50
N GLN A 127 1.24 -18.19 20.73
CA GLN A 127 1.00 -17.33 21.88
C GLN A 127 1.49 -15.89 21.66
N ARG A 128 2.58 -15.71 20.90
CA ARG A 128 3.10 -14.38 20.58
C ARG A 128 2.25 -13.63 19.54
N TYR A 129 1.48 -14.31 18.70
CA TYR A 129 0.68 -13.71 17.64
C TYR A 129 -0.76 -13.41 18.06
N VAL A 130 -1.34 -14.20 18.96
CA VAL A 130 -2.72 -14.03 19.46
C VAL A 130 -3.02 -12.61 19.97
N PRO A 131 -2.14 -11.94 20.74
CA PRO A 131 -2.37 -10.55 21.17
C PRO A 131 -2.51 -9.55 20.02
N HIS A 132 -2.06 -9.92 18.81
CA HIS A 132 -2.09 -9.10 17.62
C HIS A 132 -3.28 -9.38 16.70
N LEU A 133 -4.17 -10.31 17.06
CA LEU A 133 -5.39 -10.56 16.29
C LEU A 133 -6.46 -9.50 16.59
N PRO A 134 -7.28 -9.12 15.59
CA PRO A 134 -8.40 -8.18 15.75
C PRO A 134 -9.56 -8.75 16.58
#